data_AF-A0A954NM52-F1
#
_entry.id   AF-A0A954NM52-F1
#
_cell.length_a   1.000
_cell.length_b   1.000
_cell.length_c   1.000
_cell.angle_alpha   90.00
_cell.angle_beta   90.00
_cell.angle_gamma   90.00
#
_symmetry.space_group_name_H-M   'P 1'
#
loop_
_entity.id
_entity.type
_entity.pdbx_description
1 polymer ?
#
loop_
_entity_poly.entity_id
_entity_poly.type
_entity_poly.pdbx_seq_one_letter_code
_entity_poly.pdbx_strand_id
1 'polypeptide(L)'
;VFVNDEGRAFQPTAKRIWDVLLTEQIEPIAAPQIEAPRDWFERSKGAAVTQGERVFSDLVTEHKARIEEERERALYAFEARHQAIGRVGLQTVRDYRRKRLQKEHEARMAQLDAAASYSPDLNALLVLRIGETVAGAR
;
A
#
# COMPACT_ATOMS: atom_id res chain seq x y z
N VAL A 1 -8.62 6.11 11.85
CA VAL A 1 -8.35 7.31 12.67
C VAL A 1 -9.59 7.68 13.49
N PHE A 2 -9.45 8.49 14.54
CA PHE A 2 -10.56 9.07 15.29
C PHE A 2 -10.30 10.57 15.44
N VAL A 3 -11.31 11.39 15.15
CA VAL A 3 -11.26 12.85 15.19
C VAL A 3 -12.43 13.35 16.03
N ASN A 4 -12.17 14.21 17.01
CA ASN A 4 -13.21 14.82 17.83
C ASN A 4 -13.88 16.02 17.11
N ASP A 5 -14.89 16.63 17.73
CA ASP A 5 -15.62 17.77 17.14
C ASP A 5 -14.75 19.01 16.90
N GLU A 6 -13.68 19.15 17.69
CA GLU A 6 -12.68 20.21 17.57
C GLU A 6 -11.66 19.94 16.45
N GLY A 7 -11.74 18.79 15.76
CA GLY A 7 -10.83 18.40 14.68
C GLY A 7 -9.51 17.77 15.14
N ARG A 8 -9.35 17.51 16.44
CA ARG A 8 -8.16 16.87 17.00
C ARG A 8 -8.22 15.35 16.83
N ALA A 9 -7.13 14.78 16.35
CA ALA A 9 -7.04 13.35 16.09
C ALA A 9 -6.41 12.57 17.26
N PHE A 10 -6.98 11.41 17.60
CA PHE A 10 -6.53 10.57 18.71
C PHE A 10 -6.36 9.11 18.28
N GLN A 11 -5.11 8.70 18.06
CA GLN A 11 -4.77 7.36 17.60
C GLN A 11 -5.09 6.25 18.62
N PRO A 12 -4.80 6.39 19.94
CA PRO A 12 -5.13 5.35 20.92
C PRO A 12 -6.63 5.06 20.99
N THR A 13 -7.45 6.12 20.94
CA THR A 13 -8.91 6.01 20.90
C THR A 13 -9.39 5.31 19.64
N ALA A 14 -8.83 5.66 18.48
CA ALA A 14 -9.14 4.98 17.22
C ALA A 14 -8.85 3.48 17.29
N LYS A 15 -7.71 3.09 17.86
CA LYS A 15 -7.35 1.68 18.04
C LYS A 15 -8.34 0.98 18.98
N ARG A 16 -8.65 1.58 20.13
CA ARG A 16 -9.62 1.04 21.08
C ARG A 16 -11.00 0.82 20.43
N ILE A 17 -11.50 1.79 19.67
CA ILE A 17 -12.79 1.69 18.95
C ILE A 17 -12.73 0.55 17.93
N TRP A 18 -11.64 0.45 17.17
CA TRP A 18 -11.45 -0.62 16.20
C TRP A 18 -11.44 -2.01 16.85
N ASP A 19 -10.73 -2.16 17.97
CA ASP A 19 -10.70 -3.42 18.71
C ASP A 19 -12.12 -3.80 19.18
N VAL A 20 -12.90 -2.86 19.71
CA VAL A 20 -14.30 -3.09 20.11
C VAL A 20 -15.17 -3.51 18.91
N LEU A 21 -15.04 -2.84 17.76
CA LEU A 21 -15.76 -3.19 16.53
C LEU A 21 -15.51 -4.62 16.05
N LEU A 22 -14.34 -5.18 16.36
CA LEU A 22 -13.98 -6.54 15.97
C LEU A 22 -14.41 -7.59 16.99
N THR A 23 -14.57 -7.21 18.27
CA THR A 23 -14.78 -8.19 19.35
C THR A 23 -16.17 -8.17 19.97
N GLU A 24 -16.90 -7.05 19.87
CA GLU A 24 -18.18 -6.85 20.56
C GLU A 24 -19.34 -6.71 19.57
N GLN A 25 -20.55 -7.06 20.01
CA GLN A 25 -21.77 -6.76 19.26
C GLN A 25 -22.15 -5.30 19.53
N ILE A 26 -22.21 -4.50 18.47
CA ILE A 26 -22.50 -3.07 18.55
C ILE A 26 -23.92 -2.82 18.05
N GLU A 27 -24.73 -2.21 18.91
CA GLU A 27 -26.06 -1.76 18.53
C GLU A 27 -25.99 -0.35 17.92
N PRO A 28 -26.57 -0.15 16.72
CA PRO A 28 -26.64 1.19 16.14
C PRO A 28 -27.61 2.05 16.96
N ILE A 29 -27.09 3.14 17.53
CA ILE A 29 -27.92 4.20 18.07
C ILE A 29 -28.57 4.90 16.89
N ALA A 30 -29.89 5.15 16.95
CA ALA A 30 -30.59 5.91 15.91
C ALA A 30 -29.81 7.20 15.63
N ALA A 31 -29.31 7.33 14.40
CA ALA A 31 -28.43 8.43 14.06
C ALA A 31 -29.22 9.75 14.18
N PRO A 32 -28.78 10.73 14.99
CA PRO A 32 -29.27 12.09 14.80
C PRO A 32 -28.99 12.50 13.35
N GLN A 33 -29.83 13.35 12.76
CA GLN A 33 -29.55 13.89 11.43
C GLN A 33 -28.15 14.54 11.46
N ILE A 34 -27.19 13.88 10.82
CA ILE A 34 -25.81 14.36 10.77
C ILE A 34 -25.83 15.53 9.79
N GLU A 35 -25.61 16.74 10.31
CA GLU A 35 -25.34 17.90 9.47
C GLU A 35 -23.97 17.76 8.80
N ALA A 36 -23.92 18.10 7.51
CA ALA A 36 -22.70 18.11 6.69
C ALA A 36 -21.82 16.83 6.78
N PRO A 37 -22.36 15.63 6.44
CA PRO A 37 -21.61 14.37 6.53
C PRO A 37 -20.33 14.34 5.67
N ARG A 38 -20.30 15.12 4.58
CA ARG A 38 -19.10 15.26 3.72
C ARG A 38 -17.95 15.96 4.46
N ASP A 39 -18.24 16.97 5.27
CA ASP A 39 -17.20 17.73 5.97
C ASP A 39 -16.53 16.86 7.03
N TRP A 40 -17.31 16.03 7.72
CA TRP A 40 -16.79 15.06 8.68
C TRP A 40 -15.92 13.99 8.03
N PHE A 41 -16.30 13.54 6.83
CA PHE A 41 -15.48 12.64 6.04
C PHE A 41 -14.15 13.28 5.64
N GLU A 42 -14.16 14.49 5.08
CA GLU A 42 -12.94 15.16 4.65
C GLU A 42 -12.00 15.49 5.81
N ARG A 43 -12.54 15.91 6.97
CA ARG A 43 -11.74 16.08 8.20
C ARG A 43 -11.08 14.77 8.64
N SER A 44 -11.85 13.67 8.62
CA SER A 44 -11.34 12.35 8.98
C SER A 44 -10.27 11.86 7.99
N LYS A 45 -10.49 12.10 6.69
CA LYS A 45 -9.55 11.79 5.62
C LYS A 45 -8.26 12.59 5.77
N GLY A 46 -8.35 13.89 6.04
CA GLY A 46 -7.19 14.76 6.30
C GLY A 46 -6.34 14.24 7.46
N ALA A 47 -6.98 13.91 8.59
CA ALA A 47 -6.28 13.30 9.73
C ALA A 47 -5.63 11.95 9.39
N ALA A 48 -6.28 11.12 8.57
CA ALA A 48 -5.73 9.85 8.10
C ALA A 48 -4.51 10.03 7.20
N VAL A 49 -4.53 11.02 6.30
CA VAL A 49 -3.37 11.36 5.45
C VAL A 49 -2.20 11.81 6.31
N THR A 50 -2.39 12.76 7.24
CA THR A 50 -1.31 13.25 8.10
C THR A 50 -0.73 12.14 8.99
N GLN A 51 -1.57 11.30 9.60
CA GLN A 51 -1.07 10.20 10.43
C GLN A 51 -0.43 9.08 9.61
N GLY A 52 -0.93 8.84 8.40
CA GLY A 52 -0.46 7.78 7.50
C GLY A 52 0.80 8.15 6.73
N GLU A 53 1.18 9.43 6.66
CA GLU A 53 2.28 9.93 5.82
C GLU A 53 3.58 9.17 6.03
N ARG A 54 3.97 8.92 7.29
CA ARG A 54 5.19 8.16 7.59
C ARG A 54 5.10 6.73 7.06
N VAL A 55 4.00 6.02 7.34
CA VAL A 55 3.80 4.64 6.89
C VAL A 55 3.78 4.57 5.36
N PHE A 56 3.13 5.53 4.71
CA PHE A 56 3.09 5.64 3.26
C PHE A 56 4.50 5.84 2.67
N SER A 57 5.28 6.78 3.24
CA SER A 57 6.65 7.06 2.81
C SER A 57 7.55 5.83 2.98
N ASP A 58 7.41 5.13 4.11
CA ASP A 58 8.16 3.91 4.39
C ASP A 58 7.85 2.82 3.35
N LEU A 59 6.56 2.59 3.05
CA LEU A 59 6.12 1.63 2.03
C LEU A 59 6.63 1.97 0.62
N VAL A 60 6.59 3.26 0.23
CA VAL A 60 7.12 3.71 -1.06
C VAL A 60 8.63 3.48 -1.14
N THR A 61 9.34 3.77 -0.05
CA THR A 61 10.80 3.62 0.01
C THR A 61 11.20 2.14 -0.05
N GLU A 62 10.54 1.29 0.73
CA GLU A 62 10.76 -0.16 0.73
C GLU A 62 10.48 -0.76 -0.65
N HIS A 63 9.37 -0.39 -1.28
CA HIS A 63 9.03 -0.88 -2.62
C HIS A 63 10.09 -0.51 -3.66
N LYS A 64 10.56 0.74 -3.66
CA LYS A 64 11.64 1.19 -4.56
C LYS A 64 12.93 0.41 -4.32
N ALA A 65 13.32 0.25 -3.05
CA ALA A 65 14.52 -0.51 -2.69
C ALA A 65 14.43 -1.98 -3.16
N ARG A 66 13.29 -2.63 -2.95
CA ARG A 66 13.04 -4.00 -3.41
C ARG A 66 13.11 -4.13 -4.93
N ILE A 67 12.52 -3.19 -5.67
CA ILE A 67 12.58 -3.20 -7.14
C ILE A 67 14.03 -3.08 -7.62
N GLU A 68 14.82 -2.19 -7.01
CA GLU A 68 16.21 -2.00 -7.40
C GLU A 68 17.06 -3.23 -7.09
N GLU A 69 16.89 -3.82 -5.91
CA GLU A 69 17.55 -5.09 -5.56
C GLU A 69 17.19 -6.22 -6.54
N GLU A 70 15.93 -6.32 -6.96
CA GLU A 70 15.51 -7.30 -7.97
C GLU A 70 16.13 -7.04 -9.35
N ARG A 71 16.34 -5.78 -9.73
CA ARG A 71 17.03 -5.41 -10.98
C ARG A 71 18.50 -5.80 -10.93
N GLU A 72 19.20 -5.48 -9.83
CA GLU A 72 20.60 -5.87 -9.63
C GLU A 72 20.77 -7.38 -9.69
N ARG A 73 19.89 -8.14 -9.02
CA ARG A 73 19.88 -9.61 -9.07
C ARG A 73 19.63 -10.13 -10.49
N ALA A 74 18.71 -9.54 -11.22
CA ALA A 74 18.41 -9.92 -12.60
C ALA A 74 19.59 -9.64 -13.55
N LEU A 75 20.26 -8.50 -13.38
CA LEU A 75 21.45 -8.12 -14.14
C LEU A 75 22.61 -9.09 -13.86
N TYR A 76 22.90 -9.34 -12.58
CA TYR A 76 23.94 -10.28 -12.17
C TYR A 76 23.72 -11.68 -12.75
N ALA A 77 22.48 -12.19 -12.67
CA ALA A 77 22.13 -13.49 -13.24
C ALA A 77 22.26 -13.52 -14.77
N PHE A 78 21.88 -12.43 -15.45
CA PHE A 78 22.03 -12.29 -16.89
C PHE A 78 23.51 -12.32 -17.29
N GLU A 79 24.36 -11.52 -16.65
CA GLU A 79 25.79 -11.45 -16.95
C GLU A 79 26.49 -12.79 -16.74
N ALA A 80 26.21 -13.45 -15.61
CA ALA A 80 26.77 -14.77 -15.30
C ALA A 80 26.40 -15.80 -16.38
N ARG A 81 25.14 -15.83 -16.83
CA ARG A 81 24.67 -16.72 -17.89
C ARG A 81 25.25 -16.36 -19.25
N HIS A 82 25.35 -15.07 -19.56
CA HIS A 82 25.92 -14.58 -20.81
C HIS A 82 27.39 -14.99 -20.96
N GLN A 83 28.17 -14.87 -19.88
CA GLN A 83 29.56 -15.34 -19.82
C GLN A 83 29.66 -16.86 -19.98
N ALA A 84 28.80 -17.63 -19.31
CA ALA A 84 28.79 -19.09 -19.42
C ALA A 84 28.50 -19.57 -20.86
N ILE A 85 27.55 -18.94 -21.55
CA ILE A 85 27.24 -19.25 -22.96
C ILE A 85 28.46 -18.99 -23.87
N GLY A 86 29.29 -17.99 -23.56
CA GLY A 86 30.48 -17.67 -24.35
C GLY A 86 31.53 -18.79 -24.37
N ARG A 87 31.57 -19.62 -23.33
CA ARG A 87 32.65 -20.60 -23.09
C ARG A 87 32.46 -21.95 -23.81
N VAL A 88 31.26 -22.28 -24.28
CA VAL A 88 30.94 -23.62 -24.79
C VAL A 88 30.12 -23.57 -26.08
N GLY A 89 30.54 -24.37 -27.08
CA GLY A 89 29.78 -24.65 -28.29
C GLY A 89 30.18 -23.83 -29.53
N LEU A 90 29.59 -24.22 -30.67
CA LEU A 90 29.78 -23.55 -31.96
C LEU A 90 29.28 -22.09 -31.92
N GLN A 91 29.94 -21.21 -32.67
CA GLN A 91 29.62 -19.78 -32.72
C GLN A 91 28.13 -19.49 -32.95
N THR A 92 27.52 -20.13 -33.94
CA THR A 92 26.11 -19.96 -34.30
C THR A 92 25.15 -20.32 -33.17
N VAL A 93 25.46 -21.38 -32.41
CA VAL A 93 24.67 -21.82 -31.25
C VAL A 93 24.81 -20.83 -30.10
N ARG A 94 26.01 -20.30 -29.85
CA ARG A 94 26.24 -19.26 -28.82
C ARG A 94 25.44 -18.00 -29.12
N ASP A 95 25.47 -17.54 -30.37
CA ASP A 95 24.77 -16.32 -30.78
C ASP A 95 23.25 -16.47 -30.67
N TYR A 96 22.71 -17.64 -31.04
CA TYR A 96 21.30 -17.96 -30.81
C TYR A 96 20.93 -17.93 -29.32
N ARG A 97 21.72 -18.60 -28.47
CA ARG A 97 21.47 -18.64 -27.01
C ARG A 97 21.59 -17.27 -26.37
N ARG A 98 22.56 -16.44 -26.77
CA ARG A 98 22.71 -15.05 -26.31
C ARG A 98 21.50 -14.20 -26.68
N LYS A 99 21.05 -14.25 -27.93
CA LYS A 99 19.84 -13.53 -28.37
C LYS A 99 18.61 -13.93 -27.58
N ARG A 100 18.47 -15.22 -27.28
CA ARG A 100 17.35 -15.70 -26.44
C ARG A 100 17.45 -15.18 -25.01
N LEU A 101 18.62 -15.29 -24.39
CA LEU A 101 18.87 -14.78 -23.03
C LEU A 101 18.63 -13.26 -22.93
N GLN A 102 19.02 -12.50 -23.96
CA GLN A 102 18.76 -11.06 -24.03
C GLN A 102 17.26 -10.76 -24.00
N LYS A 103 16.46 -11.46 -24.82
CA LYS A 103 15.00 -11.30 -24.81
C LYS A 103 14.37 -11.65 -23.46
N GLU A 104 14.86 -12.72 -22.82
CA GLU A 104 14.41 -13.11 -21.47
C GLU A 104 14.72 -12.01 -20.44
N HIS A 105 15.91 -11.42 -20.50
CA HIS A 105 16.31 -10.33 -19.61
C HIS A 105 15.49 -9.06 -19.86
N GLU A 106 15.32 -8.64 -21.11
CA GLU A 106 14.48 -7.50 -21.49
C GLU A 106 13.04 -7.67 -21.00
N ALA A 107 12.46 -8.86 -21.17
CA ALA A 107 11.12 -9.15 -20.66
C ALA A 107 11.05 -9.05 -19.13
N ARG A 108 12.07 -9.53 -18.42
CA ARG A 108 12.14 -9.41 -16.95
C ARG A 108 12.28 -7.95 -16.51
N MET A 109 13.10 -7.15 -17.18
CA MET A 109 13.26 -5.73 -16.87
C MET A 109 11.96 -4.96 -17.10
N ALA A 110 11.25 -5.23 -18.20
CA ALA A 110 9.95 -4.62 -18.47
C ALA A 110 8.90 -4.96 -17.40
N GLN A 111 8.91 -6.18 -16.84
CA GLN A 111 8.04 -6.54 -15.71
C GLN A 111 8.38 -5.75 -14.44
N LEU A 112 9.68 -5.57 -14.15
CA LEU A 112 10.13 -4.78 -13.00
C LEU A 112 9.78 -3.30 -13.15
N ASP A 113 9.87 -2.76 -14.37
CA ASP A 113 9.49 -1.37 -14.67
C ASP A 113 7.98 -1.15 -14.48
N ALA A 114 7.15 -2.10 -14.95
CA ALA A 114 5.72 -2.06 -14.70
C ALA A 114 5.42 -2.12 -13.19
N ALA A 115 6.15 -2.96 -12.44
CA ALA A 115 5.98 -3.09 -11.00
C ALA A 115 6.45 -1.85 -10.22
N ALA A 116 7.43 -1.11 -10.72
CA ALA A 116 7.94 0.11 -10.08
C ALA A 116 6.88 1.22 -9.98
N SER A 117 5.88 1.22 -10.86
CA SER A 117 4.85 2.26 -10.94
C SER A 117 3.74 2.14 -9.90
N TYR A 118 3.65 1.01 -9.16
CA TYR A 118 2.63 0.84 -8.14
C TYR A 118 2.92 1.71 -6.90
N SER A 119 1.88 2.40 -6.43
CA SER A 119 1.90 3.19 -5.20
C SER A 119 0.93 2.59 -4.19
N PRO A 120 1.22 2.68 -2.88
CA PRO A 120 0.21 2.46 -1.85
C PRO A 120 -0.96 3.42 -2.03
N ASP A 121 -2.13 3.02 -1.54
CA ASP A 121 -3.39 3.75 -1.62
C ASP A 121 -4.10 3.78 -0.26
N LEU A 122 -4.91 4.82 -0.02
CA LEU A 122 -5.63 5.05 1.21
C LEU A 122 -7.13 5.02 0.96
N ASN A 123 -7.79 3.94 1.39
CA ASN A 123 -9.21 3.72 1.19
C ASN A 123 -9.98 3.77 2.52
N ALA A 124 -11.08 4.53 2.55
CA ALA A 124 -11.98 4.57 3.69
C ALA A 124 -12.97 3.41 3.63
N LEU A 125 -12.88 2.46 4.57
CA LEU A 125 -13.78 1.31 4.64
C LEU A 125 -15.09 1.63 5.37
N LEU A 126 -15.00 2.43 6.44
CA LEU A 126 -16.12 2.75 7.31
C LEU A 126 -15.91 4.13 7.97
N VAL A 127 -17.00 4.87 8.13
CA VAL A 127 -17.05 6.13 8.87
C VAL A 127 -18.16 6.01 9.90
N LEU A 128 -17.82 6.17 11.18
CA LEU A 128 -18.76 6.09 12.29
C LEU A 128 -18.75 7.38 13.09
N ARG A 129 -19.92 7.77 13.58
CA ARG A 129 -20.05 8.78 14.62
C ARG A 129 -20.13 8.06 15.96
N ILE A 130 -19.25 8.43 16.88
CA ILE A 130 -19.28 7.94 18.26
C ILE A 130 -19.94 9.01 19.12
N GLY A 131 -20.96 8.63 19.89
CA GLY A 131 -21.71 9.52 20.75
C GLY A 131 -22.40 8.72 21.86
N GLU A 132 -22.93 9.43 22.85
CA GLU A 132 -23.66 8.81 23.95
C GLU A 132 -25.07 8.43 23.52
N THR A 133 -25.60 7.34 24.09
CA THR A 133 -27.02 7.05 24.08
C THR A 133 -27.71 8.16 24.87
N VAL A 134 -28.55 8.97 24.20
CA VAL A 134 -29.40 9.92 24.91
C VAL A 134 -30.40 9.11 25.74
N ALA A 135 -30.09 8.89 27.01
CA ALA A 135 -31.01 8.32 27.98
C ALA A 135 -32.12 9.34 28.26
N GLY A 136 -33.15 9.41 27.41
CA GLY A 136 -34.21 10.40 27.61
C GLY A 136 -35.29 10.57 26.53
N ALA A 137 -35.52 9.61 25.63
CA ALA A 137 -36.72 9.61 24.79
C ALA A 137 -37.48 8.29 24.99
N ARG A 138 -38.21 8.21 26.10
CA ARG A 138 -39.38 7.35 26.26
C ARG A 138 -40.62 8.23 26.24
#